data_AF-A0A938AVP3-F1
#
_entry.id   AF-A0A938AVP3-F1
#
_cell.length_a   1.000
_cell.length_b   1.000
_cell.length_c   1.000
_cell.angle_alpha   90.00
_cell.angle_beta   90.00
_cell.angle_gamma   90.00
#
_symmetry.space_group_name_H-M   'P 1'
#
loop_
_entity.id
_entity.type
_entity.pdbx_description
1 polymer ?
#
loop_
_entity_poly.entity_id
_entity_poly.type
_entity_poly.pdbx_seq_one_letter_code
_entity_poly.pdbx_strand_id
1 'polypeptide(L)'
;MSDIDRREKQGKKILKGRRPPLPSGVTDDEIVRYLQDLAVRLGKETVTTRDVQRDARISPATIHRRFGGFSELLVKAGLRPMRIYKRNRTAMLQELASLMAGLGRIPSKTEVRKNLSHTFRSFEIEFGSLSKACELAKFEQSERKEGDGSPTSEAVVSLTRTKGRRRYGAAIDFRGLRHAPINELGVVLLFGMLAEELGFVVESVQDGFPDCDAKLRRGDGTFEGVRIEFEFRSSEFNRHGHDLNACDLIVCWQHDWPDCPLDVITLSDKIEELRHGKIHA
;
A
#
# COMPACT_ATOMS: atom_id res chain seq x y z
N MET A 1 21.94 27.50 -13.90
CA MET A 1 20.79 27.57 -12.98
C MET A 1 19.67 26.77 -13.63
N SER A 2 19.23 25.67 -13.01
CA SER A 2 18.27 24.75 -13.64
C SER A 2 16.87 25.39 -13.74
N ASP A 3 16.04 24.95 -14.69
CA ASP A 3 14.66 25.44 -14.84
C ASP A 3 13.80 25.23 -13.58
N ILE A 4 14.16 24.23 -12.77
CA ILE A 4 13.56 23.98 -11.45
C ILE A 4 13.84 25.14 -10.49
N ASP A 5 15.08 25.64 -10.49
CA ASP A 5 15.57 26.70 -9.61
C ASP A 5 14.99 28.08 -10.02
N ARG A 6 14.70 28.27 -11.32
CA ARG A 6 13.94 29.42 -11.85
C ARG A 6 12.46 29.37 -11.42
N ARG A 7 11.80 28.21 -11.53
CA ARG A 7 10.40 28.01 -11.09
C ARG A 7 10.23 28.18 -9.58
N GLU A 8 11.18 27.70 -8.76
CA GLU A 8 11.17 27.92 -7.31
C GLU A 8 11.35 29.39 -6.91
N LYS A 9 12.23 30.13 -7.61
CA LYS A 9 12.40 31.59 -7.39
C LYS A 9 11.18 32.40 -7.86
N GLN A 10 10.51 31.99 -8.94
CA GLN A 10 9.26 32.61 -9.41
C GLN A 10 8.13 32.43 -8.40
N GLY A 11 7.96 31.21 -7.84
CA GLY A 11 6.95 30.91 -6.83
C GLY A 11 7.13 31.66 -5.49
N LYS A 12 8.35 32.07 -5.15
CA LYS A 12 8.62 32.92 -3.97
C LYS A 12 8.15 34.37 -4.14
N LYS A 13 8.02 34.87 -5.39
CA LYS A 13 7.59 36.25 -5.68
C LYS A 13 6.07 36.43 -5.73
N ILE A 14 5.30 35.36 -5.97
CA ILE A 14 3.84 35.41 -6.22
C ILE A 14 2.99 35.47 -4.94
N LEU A 15 3.54 35.11 -3.77
CA LEU A 15 2.85 35.17 -2.47
C LEU A 15 3.07 36.51 -1.72
N LYS A 16 3.19 37.63 -2.43
CA LYS A 16 3.24 38.96 -1.79
C LYS A 16 1.83 39.37 -1.36
N GLY A 17 1.55 39.24 -0.06
CA GLY A 17 0.28 39.61 0.58
C GLY A 17 -0.25 38.45 1.43
N ARG A 18 0.10 38.43 2.71
CA ARG A 18 -0.32 37.37 3.63
C ARG A 18 -1.83 37.48 3.84
N ARG A 19 -2.61 36.55 3.27
CA ARG A 19 -4.05 36.48 3.50
C ARG A 19 -4.32 36.02 4.94
N PRO A 20 -5.40 36.49 5.58
CA PRO A 20 -5.74 36.04 6.92
C PRO A 20 -6.07 34.54 6.94
N PRO A 21 -5.86 33.86 8.09
CA PRO A 21 -6.31 32.50 8.30
C PRO A 21 -7.80 32.32 7.97
N LEU A 22 -8.18 31.11 7.57
CA LEU A 22 -9.59 30.78 7.42
C LEU A 22 -10.30 30.85 8.80
N PRO A 23 -11.56 31.29 8.87
CA PRO A 23 -12.32 31.35 10.11
C PRO A 23 -12.45 29.97 10.79
N SER A 24 -12.67 29.97 12.10
CA SER A 24 -12.86 28.73 12.87
C SER A 24 -14.09 27.91 12.46
N GLY A 25 -15.10 28.55 11.87
CA GLY A 25 -16.33 27.93 11.35
C GLY A 25 -16.33 27.66 9.84
N VAL A 26 -15.16 27.66 9.19
CA VAL A 26 -15.04 27.41 7.75
C VAL A 26 -15.67 26.07 7.36
N THR A 27 -16.38 26.00 6.24
CA THR A 27 -17.00 24.76 5.75
C THR A 27 -16.03 23.90 4.94
N ASP A 28 -16.38 22.64 4.64
CA ASP A 28 -15.52 21.78 3.82
C ASP A 28 -15.37 22.37 2.41
N ASP A 29 -16.44 22.88 1.83
CA ASP A 29 -16.45 23.52 0.50
C ASP A 29 -15.58 24.79 0.44
N GLU A 30 -15.49 25.52 1.54
CA GLU A 30 -14.60 26.68 1.63
C GLU A 30 -13.12 26.27 1.69
N ILE A 31 -12.81 25.14 2.34
CA ILE A 31 -11.46 24.57 2.35
C ILE A 31 -11.08 24.04 0.95
N VAL A 32 -12.03 23.40 0.26
CA VAL A 32 -11.88 22.95 -1.13
C VAL A 32 -11.62 24.15 -2.06
N ARG A 33 -12.44 25.19 -2.00
CA ARG A 33 -12.26 26.43 -2.79
C ARG A 33 -10.95 27.13 -2.49
N TYR A 34 -10.52 27.14 -1.23
CA TYR A 34 -9.20 27.63 -0.83
C TYR A 34 -8.08 26.89 -1.58
N LEU A 35 -8.16 25.56 -1.66
CA LEU A 35 -7.14 24.75 -2.30
C LEU A 35 -7.08 24.98 -3.83
N GLN A 36 -8.25 25.14 -4.45
CA GLN A 36 -8.38 25.51 -5.87
C GLN A 36 -7.78 26.90 -6.16
N ASP A 37 -8.10 27.92 -5.35
CA ASP A 37 -7.51 29.26 -5.46
C ASP A 37 -5.99 29.23 -5.29
N LEU A 38 -5.47 28.43 -4.35
CA LEU A 38 -4.04 28.28 -4.15
C LEU A 38 -3.36 27.66 -5.37
N ALA A 39 -3.96 26.63 -5.99
CA ALA A 39 -3.44 26.00 -7.21
C ALA A 39 -3.35 27.01 -8.37
N VAL A 40 -4.42 27.78 -8.60
CA VAL A 40 -4.48 28.82 -9.64
C VAL A 40 -3.42 29.88 -9.41
N ARG A 41 -3.29 30.39 -8.17
CA ARG A 41 -2.27 31.40 -7.82
C ARG A 41 -0.85 30.92 -8.03
N LEU A 42 -0.59 29.64 -7.76
CA LEU A 42 0.73 29.06 -7.96
C LEU A 42 0.99 28.62 -9.41
N GLY A 43 -0.03 28.65 -10.27
CA GLY A 43 0.04 28.14 -11.63
C GLY A 43 0.36 26.65 -11.69
N LYS A 44 -0.18 25.87 -10.73
CA LYS A 44 0.07 24.43 -10.62
C LYS A 44 -1.22 23.64 -10.77
N GLU A 45 -1.14 22.50 -11.45
CA GLU A 45 -2.23 21.50 -11.52
C GLU A 45 -2.42 20.72 -10.21
N THR A 46 -1.48 20.85 -9.26
CA THR A 46 -1.49 20.20 -7.95
C THR A 46 -0.82 21.11 -6.92
N VAL A 47 -1.24 21.04 -5.65
CA VAL A 47 -0.59 21.77 -4.55
C VAL A 47 0.08 20.80 -3.58
N THR A 48 1.14 21.25 -2.93
CA THR A 48 1.86 20.45 -1.92
C THR A 48 1.50 20.88 -0.50
N THR A 49 1.72 20.02 0.49
CA THR A 49 1.60 20.40 1.90
C THR A 49 2.48 21.60 2.25
N ARG A 50 3.65 21.73 1.62
CA ARG A 50 4.55 22.89 1.79
C ARG A 50 3.95 24.18 1.23
N ASP A 51 3.23 24.10 0.12
CA ASP A 51 2.54 25.25 -0.46
C ASP A 51 1.46 25.76 0.51
N VAL A 52 0.67 24.85 1.07
CA VAL A 52 -0.37 25.17 2.07
C VAL A 52 0.24 25.72 3.36
N GLN A 53 1.33 25.13 3.87
CA GLN A 53 2.04 25.65 5.03
C GLN A 53 2.63 27.04 4.79
N ARG A 54 3.10 27.33 3.57
CA ARG A 54 3.63 28.66 3.21
C ARG A 54 2.53 29.71 3.11
N ASP A 55 1.36 29.34 2.59
CA ASP A 55 0.18 30.23 2.56
C ASP A 55 -0.42 30.43 3.97
N ALA A 56 -0.28 29.41 4.84
CA ALA A 56 -0.57 29.44 6.28
C ALA A 56 -2.03 29.79 6.65
N ARG A 57 -2.98 29.59 5.72
CA ARG A 57 -4.41 29.89 5.96
C ARG A 57 -5.16 28.76 6.67
N ILE A 58 -4.66 27.54 6.58
CA ILE A 58 -5.22 26.36 7.23
C ILE A 58 -4.10 25.48 7.78
N SER A 59 -4.34 24.84 8.93
CA SER A 59 -3.39 23.91 9.50
C SER A 59 -3.49 22.53 8.80
N PRO A 60 -2.35 21.83 8.59
CA PRO A 60 -2.39 20.44 8.11
C PRO A 60 -3.24 19.50 8.98
N ALA A 61 -3.30 19.74 10.29
CA ALA A 61 -4.14 18.98 11.22
C ALA A 61 -5.64 19.14 10.93
N THR A 62 -6.08 20.35 10.58
CA THR A 62 -7.47 20.61 10.17
C THR A 62 -7.83 19.83 8.90
N ILE A 63 -6.88 19.72 7.96
CA ILE A 63 -7.08 18.97 6.71
C ILE A 63 -7.24 17.48 7.01
N HIS A 64 -6.35 16.89 7.80
CA HIS A 64 -6.47 15.47 8.19
C HIS A 64 -7.79 15.18 8.92
N ARG A 65 -8.14 15.99 9.93
CA ARG A 65 -9.36 15.77 10.73
C ARG A 65 -10.64 15.81 9.90
N ARG A 66 -10.71 16.65 8.87
CA ARG A 66 -11.95 16.87 8.09
C ARG A 66 -12.05 16.04 6.82
N PHE A 67 -10.92 15.75 6.18
CA PHE A 67 -10.89 15.15 4.86
C PHE A 67 -10.26 13.76 4.83
N GLY A 68 -9.80 13.23 5.96
CA GLY A 68 -9.07 11.95 6.03
C GLY A 68 -7.62 12.07 5.55
N GLY A 69 -7.28 13.12 4.81
CA GLY A 69 -5.92 13.35 4.36
C GLY A 69 -5.81 14.43 3.29
N PHE A 70 -4.57 14.69 2.86
CA PHE A 70 -4.30 15.74 1.88
C PHE A 70 -4.60 15.27 0.45
N SER A 71 -4.47 13.97 0.17
CA SER A 71 -4.73 13.37 -1.13
C SER A 71 -6.23 13.42 -1.46
N GLU A 72 -7.06 13.14 -0.47
CA GLU A 72 -8.52 13.14 -0.51
C GLU A 72 -9.04 14.56 -0.74
N LEU A 73 -8.41 15.55 -0.08
CA LEU A 73 -8.72 16.96 -0.31
C LEU A 73 -8.31 17.41 -1.72
N LEU A 74 -7.18 16.94 -2.26
CA LEU A 74 -6.77 17.23 -3.65
C LEU A 74 -7.79 16.66 -4.66
N VAL A 75 -8.26 15.43 -4.44
CA VAL A 75 -9.29 14.78 -5.28
C VAL A 75 -10.60 15.58 -5.20
N LYS A 76 -11.08 15.91 -4.00
CA LYS A 76 -12.30 16.73 -3.83
C LYS A 76 -12.19 18.12 -4.46
N ALA A 77 -10.98 18.69 -4.48
CA ALA A 77 -10.71 19.96 -5.13
C ALA A 77 -10.59 19.87 -6.66
N GLY A 78 -10.70 18.68 -7.25
CA GLY A 78 -10.49 18.48 -8.68
C GLY A 78 -9.05 18.77 -9.11
N LEU A 79 -8.11 18.76 -8.16
CA LEU A 79 -6.69 18.96 -8.43
C LEU A 79 -6.03 17.61 -8.71
N ARG A 80 -4.97 17.62 -9.51
CA ARG A 80 -4.22 16.41 -9.81
C ARG A 80 -3.67 15.82 -8.50
N PRO A 81 -4.01 14.58 -8.14
CA PRO A 81 -3.49 13.94 -6.94
C PRO A 81 -1.97 13.91 -6.98
N MET A 82 -1.34 14.06 -5.81
CA MET A 82 0.11 13.90 -5.74
C MET A 82 0.44 12.45 -6.06
N ARG A 83 1.42 12.22 -6.94
CA ARG A 83 1.87 10.86 -7.27
C ARG A 83 2.49 10.25 -6.00
N ILE A 84 1.70 9.48 -5.27
CA ILE A 84 2.18 8.69 -4.13
C ILE A 84 3.06 7.61 -4.76
N TYR A 85 4.38 7.73 -4.60
CA TYR A 85 5.25 6.58 -4.80
C TYR A 85 4.92 5.60 -3.67
N LYS A 86 4.01 4.66 -3.95
CA LYS A 86 3.73 3.46 -3.15
C LYS A 86 5.09 2.81 -2.87
N ARG A 87 5.63 3.01 -1.66
CA ARG A 87 7.02 2.63 -1.32
C ARG A 87 7.07 1.12 -1.21
N ASN A 88 7.46 0.50 -2.30
CA ASN A 88 7.56 -0.94 -2.38
C ASN A 88 8.91 -1.37 -1.77
N ARG A 89 8.90 -1.68 -0.46
CA ARG A 89 10.07 -2.12 0.31
C ARG A 89 10.92 -3.15 -0.43
N THR A 90 10.29 -4.16 -1.01
CA THR A 90 10.96 -5.22 -1.78
C THR A 90 11.60 -4.69 -3.07
N ALA A 91 10.89 -3.85 -3.85
CA ALA A 91 11.45 -3.26 -5.06
C ALA A 91 12.62 -2.32 -4.74
N MET A 92 12.54 -1.58 -3.63
CA MET A 92 13.64 -0.75 -3.13
C MET A 92 14.88 -1.59 -2.80
N LEU A 93 14.71 -2.71 -2.07
CA LEU A 93 15.81 -3.62 -1.76
C LEU A 93 16.37 -4.30 -3.02
N GLN A 94 15.53 -4.66 -4.00
CA GLN A 94 15.96 -5.27 -5.27
C GLN A 94 16.74 -4.31 -6.17
N GLU A 95 16.27 -3.07 -6.29
CA GLU A 95 17.00 -2.01 -7.00
C GLU A 95 18.36 -1.75 -6.33
N LEU A 96 18.37 -1.65 -5.00
CA LEU A 96 19.59 -1.43 -4.23
C LEU A 96 20.56 -2.62 -4.33
N ALA A 97 20.04 -3.85 -4.24
CA ALA A 97 20.77 -5.10 -4.46
C ALA A 97 21.43 -5.16 -5.85
N SER A 98 20.68 -4.80 -6.89
CA SER A 98 21.17 -4.79 -8.28
C SER A 98 22.28 -3.75 -8.47
N LEU A 99 22.12 -2.56 -7.87
CA LEU A 99 23.15 -1.53 -7.87
C LEU A 99 24.40 -1.98 -7.12
N MET A 100 24.24 -2.63 -5.96
CA MET A 100 25.35 -3.20 -5.18
C MET A 100 26.10 -4.28 -5.94
N ALA A 101 25.39 -5.16 -6.65
CA ALA A 101 25.98 -6.20 -7.49
C ALA A 101 26.78 -5.60 -8.66
N GLY A 102 26.24 -4.56 -9.31
CA GLY A 102 26.93 -3.86 -10.39
C GLY A 102 28.17 -3.09 -9.94
N LEU A 103 28.19 -2.59 -8.70
CA LEU A 103 29.34 -1.86 -8.14
C LEU A 103 30.36 -2.77 -7.42
N GLY A 104 29.96 -3.99 -7.04
CA GLY A 104 30.76 -4.87 -6.18
C GLY A 104 30.99 -4.33 -4.76
N ARG A 105 30.31 -3.25 -4.36
CA ARG A 105 30.45 -2.58 -3.06
C ARG A 105 29.17 -1.86 -2.66
N ILE A 106 29.15 -1.37 -1.41
CA ILE A 106 28.05 -0.54 -0.90
C ILE A 106 28.04 0.80 -1.69
N PRO A 107 26.89 1.20 -2.27
CA PRO A 107 26.76 2.45 -3.01
C PRO A 107 26.79 3.66 -2.07
N SER A 108 27.42 4.74 -2.53
CA SER A 108 27.35 6.04 -1.88
C SER A 108 25.98 6.71 -2.08
N LYS A 109 25.66 7.72 -1.25
CA LYS A 109 24.42 8.52 -1.38
C LYS A 109 24.27 9.14 -2.79
N THR A 110 25.39 9.52 -3.41
CA THR A 110 25.43 10.08 -4.76
C THR A 110 25.09 9.04 -5.83
N GLU A 111 25.58 7.82 -5.67
CA GLU A 111 25.31 6.71 -6.60
C GLU A 111 23.87 6.23 -6.49
N VAL A 112 23.31 6.15 -5.27
CA VAL A 112 21.88 5.88 -5.06
C VAL A 112 21.02 6.92 -5.76
N ARG A 113 21.33 8.21 -5.58
CA ARG A 113 20.57 9.30 -6.21
C ARG A 113 20.64 9.29 -7.74
N LYS A 114 21.76 8.86 -8.33
CA LYS A 114 21.95 8.85 -9.78
C LYS A 114 21.32 7.62 -10.45
N ASN A 115 21.29 6.48 -9.77
CA ASN A 115 20.99 5.20 -10.40
C ASN A 115 19.68 4.55 -9.93
N LEU A 116 19.08 4.99 -8.82
CA LEU A 116 17.84 4.42 -8.32
C LEU A 116 16.65 5.35 -8.49
N SER A 117 15.47 4.76 -8.62
CA SER A 117 14.18 5.47 -8.66
C SER A 117 13.91 6.18 -7.33
N HIS A 118 14.47 5.65 -6.24
CA HIS A 118 14.29 6.12 -4.88
C HIS A 118 15.52 6.88 -4.36
N THR A 119 15.28 7.96 -3.63
CA THR A 119 16.36 8.74 -3.00
C THR A 119 16.92 8.04 -1.77
N PHE A 120 18.16 8.34 -1.37
CA PHE A 120 18.74 7.79 -0.13
C PHE A 120 17.85 8.05 1.11
N ARG A 121 17.15 9.19 1.14
CA ARG A 121 16.21 9.54 2.22
C ARG A 121 15.01 8.60 2.26
N SER A 122 14.60 8.09 1.10
CA SER A 122 13.55 7.07 1.01
C SER A 122 14.01 5.78 1.70
N PHE A 123 15.28 5.40 1.57
CA PHE A 123 15.84 4.24 2.27
C PHE A 123 16.05 4.48 3.77
N GLU A 124 16.45 5.68 4.18
CA GLU A 124 16.54 6.03 5.61
C GLU A 124 15.18 6.01 6.31
N ILE A 125 14.12 6.49 5.65
CA ILE A 125 12.75 6.45 6.19
C ILE A 125 12.25 5.00 6.29
N GLU A 126 12.46 4.20 5.25
CA GLU A 126 11.89 2.85 5.14
C GLU A 126 12.67 1.79 5.94
N PHE A 127 13.99 1.91 6.01
CA PHE A 127 14.88 0.89 6.59
C PHE A 127 15.69 1.43 7.78
N GLY A 128 15.44 2.67 8.21
CA GLY A 128 16.16 3.36 9.29
C GLY A 128 17.51 3.93 8.86
N SER A 129 18.25 3.25 7.98
CA SER A 129 19.47 3.78 7.37
C SER A 129 19.77 3.14 6.02
N LEU A 130 20.57 3.82 5.19
CA LEU A 130 21.05 3.22 3.94
C LEU A 130 21.96 2.01 4.21
N SER A 131 22.73 2.01 5.30
CA SER A 131 23.56 0.84 5.68
C SER A 131 22.69 -0.38 5.98
N LYS A 132 21.65 -0.18 6.79
CA LYS A 132 20.68 -1.22 7.13
C LYS A 132 19.92 -1.71 5.90
N ALA A 133 19.56 -0.81 4.98
CA ALA A 133 18.99 -1.19 3.69
C ALA A 133 19.94 -2.06 2.85
N CYS A 134 21.24 -1.74 2.84
CA CYS A 134 22.26 -2.52 2.12
C CYS A 134 22.49 -3.90 2.76
N GLU A 135 22.44 -4.00 4.09
CA GLU A 135 22.51 -5.28 4.82
C GLU A 135 21.29 -6.16 4.49
N LEU A 136 20.09 -5.60 4.54
CA LEU A 136 18.85 -6.29 4.19
C LEU A 136 18.85 -6.72 2.71
N ALA A 137 19.35 -5.88 1.81
CA ALA A 137 19.47 -6.20 0.38
C ALA A 137 20.48 -7.32 0.10
N LYS A 138 21.51 -7.48 0.95
CA LYS A 138 22.43 -8.63 0.89
C LYS A 138 21.77 -9.90 1.44
N PHE A 139 21.04 -9.78 2.56
CA PHE A 139 20.36 -10.89 3.20
C PHE A 139 19.27 -11.50 2.31
N GLU A 140 18.46 -10.65 1.65
CA GLU A 140 17.47 -11.11 0.65
C GLU A 140 18.11 -11.81 -0.56
N GLN A 141 19.36 -11.46 -0.90
CA GLN A 141 20.09 -12.16 -1.96
C GLN A 141 20.72 -13.47 -1.47
N SER A 142 21.08 -13.58 -0.18
CA SER A 142 21.60 -14.82 0.39
C SER A 142 20.49 -15.82 0.70
N GLU A 143 19.31 -15.40 1.20
CA GLU A 143 18.17 -16.32 1.36
C GLU A 143 17.64 -16.84 0.02
N ARG A 144 17.77 -16.06 -1.05
CA ARG A 144 17.51 -16.55 -2.42
C ARG A 144 18.57 -17.55 -2.91
N LYS A 145 19.76 -17.59 -2.30
CA LYS A 145 20.85 -18.53 -2.62
C LYS A 145 20.92 -19.74 -1.69
N GLU A 146 20.37 -19.65 -0.48
CA GLU A 146 20.37 -20.71 0.54
C GLU A 146 18.98 -21.35 0.77
N GLY A 147 17.95 -20.91 0.05
CA GLY A 147 16.62 -21.54 0.00
C GLY A 147 16.50 -22.71 -0.98
N ASP A 148 17.62 -23.30 -1.43
CA ASP A 148 17.62 -24.46 -2.33
C ASP A 148 18.45 -25.63 -1.74
N GLY A 149 17.73 -26.52 -1.04
CA GLY A 149 18.19 -27.86 -0.66
C GLY A 149 17.69 -28.29 0.73
N SER A 150 16.82 -29.29 0.93
CA SER A 150 16.06 -30.25 0.11
C SER A 150 15.07 -30.99 1.05
N PRO A 151 14.25 -31.99 0.63
CA PRO A 151 13.72 -32.28 -0.69
C PRO A 151 12.17 -32.36 -0.67
N THR A 152 11.51 -31.94 -1.75
CA THR A 152 10.44 -32.74 -2.36
C THR A 152 10.16 -32.23 -3.78
N SER A 153 10.55 -33.05 -4.75
CA SER A 153 10.14 -33.03 -6.16
C SER A 153 10.64 -31.85 -7.01
N GLU A 154 11.94 -31.84 -7.30
CA GLU A 154 12.50 -31.12 -8.45
C GLU A 154 11.77 -31.52 -9.73
N ALA A 155 11.37 -30.53 -10.53
CA ALA A 155 10.80 -30.77 -11.84
C ALA A 155 11.81 -31.53 -12.70
N VAL A 156 11.50 -32.80 -13.00
CA VAL A 156 12.32 -33.73 -13.79
C VAL A 156 12.67 -33.18 -15.19
N VAL A 157 11.94 -32.17 -15.67
CA VAL A 157 12.13 -31.57 -16.98
C VAL A 157 12.00 -30.05 -16.89
N SER A 158 13.04 -29.33 -17.34
CA SER A 158 12.99 -27.89 -17.54
C SER A 158 12.36 -27.56 -18.90
N LEU A 159 11.27 -26.78 -18.88
CA LEU A 159 10.55 -26.38 -20.09
C LEU A 159 11.14 -25.08 -20.63
N THR A 160 11.72 -25.11 -21.83
CA THR A 160 12.36 -23.95 -22.46
C THR A 160 11.38 -22.93 -23.05
N ARG A 161 10.10 -23.29 -23.22
CA ARG A 161 9.06 -22.45 -23.84
C ARG A 161 7.86 -22.24 -22.92
N THR A 162 7.95 -21.24 -22.04
CA THR A 162 6.97 -20.94 -20.98
C THR A 162 6.14 -19.68 -21.22
N LYS A 163 6.50 -18.86 -22.21
CA LYS A 163 5.82 -17.59 -22.51
C LYS A 163 4.33 -17.84 -22.81
N GLY A 164 3.44 -17.18 -22.06
CA GLY A 164 1.98 -17.28 -22.21
C GLY A 164 1.32 -18.44 -21.47
N ARG A 165 2.07 -19.31 -20.76
CA ARG A 165 1.47 -20.35 -19.93
C ARG A 165 0.90 -19.74 -18.66
N ARG A 166 -0.30 -20.19 -18.27
CA ARG A 166 -0.90 -19.85 -16.99
C ARG A 166 -0.15 -20.57 -15.88
N ARG A 167 0.08 -19.86 -14.76
CA ARG A 167 0.59 -20.45 -13.53
C ARG A 167 -0.58 -20.78 -12.62
N TYR A 168 -0.44 -21.85 -11.86
CA TYR A 168 -1.42 -22.32 -10.89
C TYR A 168 -0.72 -22.47 -9.53
N GLY A 169 -1.46 -22.23 -8.45
CA GLY A 169 -0.98 -22.50 -7.10
C GLY A 169 -0.93 -24.00 -6.77
N ALA A 170 -0.52 -24.30 -5.54
CA ALA A 170 -0.57 -25.67 -5.02
C ALA A 170 -1.98 -26.26 -5.14
N ALA A 171 -2.08 -27.59 -5.30
CA ALA A 171 -3.38 -28.25 -5.33
C ALA A 171 -4.07 -28.12 -3.97
N ILE A 172 -5.33 -27.70 -3.99
CA ILE A 172 -6.18 -27.59 -2.80
C ILE A 172 -7.54 -28.28 -2.97
N ASP A 173 -8.01 -28.53 -4.19
CA ASP A 173 -9.28 -29.24 -4.46
C ASP A 173 -10.45 -28.86 -3.53
N PHE A 174 -10.60 -27.57 -3.26
CA PHE A 174 -11.55 -27.06 -2.29
C PHE A 174 -12.78 -26.48 -3.00
N ARG A 175 -13.92 -27.15 -2.87
CA ARG A 175 -15.24 -26.69 -3.38
C ARG A 175 -15.23 -26.24 -4.85
N GLY A 176 -14.48 -26.95 -5.68
CA GLY A 176 -14.35 -26.66 -7.11
C GLY A 176 -13.18 -25.74 -7.47
N LEU A 177 -12.54 -25.08 -6.49
CA LEU A 177 -11.27 -24.41 -6.68
C LEU A 177 -10.12 -25.42 -6.51
N ARG A 178 -9.56 -25.90 -7.62
CA ARG A 178 -8.51 -26.94 -7.59
C ARG A 178 -7.16 -26.46 -7.12
N HIS A 179 -6.83 -25.19 -7.37
CA HIS A 179 -5.51 -24.64 -7.09
C HIS A 179 -5.61 -23.41 -6.19
N ALA A 180 -4.64 -23.28 -5.29
CA ALA A 180 -4.52 -22.14 -4.39
C ALA A 180 -4.47 -20.81 -5.16
N PRO A 181 -5.00 -19.73 -4.56
CA PRO A 181 -4.76 -18.38 -5.02
C PRO A 181 -3.27 -18.10 -5.22
N ILE A 182 -2.94 -17.29 -6.22
CA ILE A 182 -1.58 -16.79 -6.48
C ILE A 182 -1.54 -15.26 -6.60
N ASN A 183 -2.66 -14.61 -6.29
CA ASN A 183 -2.88 -13.17 -6.30
C ASN A 183 -4.15 -12.84 -5.49
N GLU A 184 -4.40 -11.54 -5.31
CA GLU A 184 -5.55 -10.98 -4.58
C GLU A 184 -6.90 -11.44 -5.14
N LEU A 185 -7.08 -11.45 -6.48
CA LEU A 185 -8.35 -11.88 -7.08
C LEU A 185 -8.73 -13.33 -6.72
N GLY A 186 -7.75 -14.22 -6.58
CA GLY A 186 -7.98 -15.57 -6.09
C GLY A 186 -8.43 -15.60 -4.63
N VAL A 187 -7.91 -14.68 -3.80
CA VAL A 187 -8.32 -14.49 -2.39
C VAL A 187 -9.76 -14.00 -2.33
N VAL A 188 -10.13 -12.99 -3.13
CA VAL A 188 -11.50 -12.47 -3.22
C VAL A 188 -12.49 -13.58 -3.58
N LEU A 189 -12.18 -14.38 -4.62
CA LEU A 189 -13.01 -15.50 -5.04
C LEU A 189 -13.19 -16.52 -3.91
N LEU A 190 -12.09 -16.91 -3.26
CA LEU A 190 -12.12 -17.91 -2.20
C LEU A 190 -12.86 -17.40 -0.96
N PHE A 191 -12.67 -16.14 -0.57
CA PHE A 191 -13.45 -15.53 0.50
C PHE A 191 -14.95 -15.52 0.17
N GLY A 192 -15.33 -15.17 -1.06
CA GLY A 192 -16.72 -15.23 -1.51
C GLY A 192 -17.34 -16.62 -1.38
N MET A 193 -16.56 -17.70 -1.55
CA MET A 193 -17.00 -19.08 -1.32
C MET A 193 -17.13 -19.48 0.15
N LEU A 194 -16.53 -18.70 1.07
CA LEU A 194 -16.41 -19.01 2.49
C LEU A 194 -17.15 -18.02 3.40
N ALA A 195 -17.55 -16.86 2.88
CA ALA A 195 -18.02 -15.72 3.67
C ALA A 195 -19.11 -16.10 4.69
N GLU A 196 -20.16 -16.81 4.24
CA GLU A 196 -21.27 -17.22 5.11
C GLU A 196 -20.83 -18.13 6.26
N GLU A 197 -19.93 -19.09 6.00
CA GLU A 197 -19.41 -20.01 7.02
C GLU A 197 -18.45 -19.34 7.99
N LEU A 198 -17.75 -18.31 7.52
CA LEU A 198 -16.94 -17.43 8.37
C LEU A 198 -17.80 -16.39 9.11
N GLY A 199 -19.13 -16.41 8.92
CA GLY A 199 -20.08 -15.54 9.61
C GLY A 199 -20.31 -14.17 8.95
N PHE A 200 -19.79 -13.95 7.74
CA PHE A 200 -19.92 -12.70 7.00
C PHE A 200 -21.13 -12.71 6.07
N VAL A 201 -21.78 -11.55 5.98
CA VAL A 201 -22.74 -11.18 4.93
C VAL A 201 -22.09 -10.06 4.12
N VAL A 202 -21.76 -10.32 2.86
CA VAL A 202 -21.10 -9.34 1.98
C VAL A 202 -22.14 -8.35 1.45
N GLU A 203 -21.90 -7.06 1.64
CA GLU A 203 -22.78 -5.97 1.16
C GLU A 203 -22.29 -5.43 -0.19
N SER A 204 -20.99 -5.19 -0.33
CA SER A 204 -20.40 -4.71 -1.58
C SER A 204 -18.92 -5.05 -1.71
N VAL A 205 -18.45 -5.17 -2.96
CA VAL A 205 -17.04 -5.32 -3.33
C VAL A 205 -16.72 -4.31 -4.42
N GLN A 206 -15.57 -3.63 -4.33
CA GLN A 206 -15.20 -2.53 -5.21
C GLN A 206 -13.72 -2.57 -5.62
N ASP A 207 -13.39 -1.83 -6.70
CA ASP A 207 -12.02 -1.60 -7.19
C ASP A 207 -11.47 -0.31 -6.54
N GLY A 208 -11.38 -0.33 -5.21
CA GLY A 208 -10.98 0.81 -4.40
C GLY A 208 -10.95 0.48 -2.92
N PHE A 209 -10.11 1.17 -2.16
CA PHE A 209 -9.91 0.91 -0.74
C PHE A 209 -11.04 1.48 0.14
N PRO A 210 -11.54 0.73 1.15
CA PRO A 210 -11.31 -0.71 1.36
C PRO A 210 -12.08 -1.56 0.33
N ASP A 211 -11.53 -2.71 -0.05
CA ASP A 211 -12.06 -3.53 -1.14
C ASP A 211 -13.50 -4.04 -0.91
N CYS A 212 -13.89 -4.23 0.35
CA CYS A 212 -15.15 -4.88 0.70
C CYS A 212 -15.80 -4.29 1.94
N ASP A 213 -17.12 -4.08 1.84
CA ASP A 213 -17.99 -3.79 2.98
C ASP A 213 -18.84 -5.03 3.27
N ALA A 214 -18.82 -5.49 4.51
CA ALA A 214 -19.55 -6.67 4.95
C ALA A 214 -20.11 -6.47 6.36
N LYS A 215 -20.93 -7.43 6.80
CA LYS A 215 -21.44 -7.55 8.16
C LYS A 215 -21.00 -8.87 8.75
N LEU A 216 -20.40 -8.84 9.93
CA LEU A 216 -20.02 -10.02 10.68
C LEU A 216 -21.08 -10.36 11.73
N ARG A 217 -21.60 -11.59 11.68
CA ARG A 217 -22.56 -12.11 12.64
C ARG A 217 -21.91 -12.28 14.02
N ARG A 218 -22.58 -11.83 15.06
CA ARG A 218 -22.19 -11.96 16.47
C ARG A 218 -22.96 -13.12 17.12
N GLY A 219 -22.44 -13.64 18.24
CA GLY A 219 -23.03 -14.79 18.95
C GLY A 219 -24.41 -14.53 19.56
N ASP A 220 -24.78 -13.26 19.75
CA ASP A 220 -26.11 -12.82 20.22
C ASP A 220 -27.14 -12.67 19.09
N GLY A 221 -26.78 -13.02 17.85
CA GLY A 221 -27.62 -12.91 16.67
C GLY A 221 -27.63 -11.52 16.01
N THR A 222 -26.85 -10.57 16.53
CA THR A 222 -26.67 -9.25 15.90
C THR A 222 -25.60 -9.26 14.82
N PHE A 223 -25.49 -8.17 14.07
CA PHE A 223 -24.51 -7.99 13.00
C PHE A 223 -23.72 -6.70 13.24
N GLU A 224 -22.41 -6.75 13.03
CA GLU A 224 -21.53 -5.60 13.09
C GLU A 224 -20.89 -5.35 11.73
N GLY A 225 -20.85 -4.08 11.30
CA GLY A 225 -20.21 -3.70 10.05
C GLY A 225 -18.70 -3.90 10.11
N VAL A 226 -18.10 -4.38 9.03
CA VAL A 226 -16.67 -4.65 8.92
C VAL A 226 -16.18 -4.29 7.52
N ARG A 227 -15.16 -3.43 7.47
CA ARG A 227 -14.45 -3.05 6.24
C ARG A 227 -13.25 -3.96 6.06
N ILE A 228 -13.18 -4.62 4.91
CA ILE A 228 -12.22 -5.66 4.62
C ILE A 228 -11.31 -5.22 3.47
N GLU A 229 -10.01 -5.39 3.66
CA GLU A 229 -9.04 -5.36 2.55
C GLU A 229 -8.61 -6.78 2.19
N PHE A 230 -8.58 -7.09 0.89
CA PHE A 230 -8.09 -8.37 0.40
C PHE A 230 -6.66 -8.25 -0.07
N GLU A 231 -5.78 -9.09 0.48
CA GLU A 231 -4.38 -9.10 0.08
C GLU A 231 -3.93 -10.53 -0.23
N PHE A 232 -2.97 -10.71 -1.14
CA PHE A 232 -2.39 -12.04 -1.28
C PHE A 232 -1.54 -12.36 -0.05
N ARG A 233 -0.73 -11.40 0.40
CA ARG A 233 0.02 -11.44 1.66
C ARG A 233 -0.39 -10.31 2.59
N SER A 234 -0.58 -10.57 3.88
CA SER A 234 -0.98 -9.49 4.82
C SER A 234 -0.02 -8.29 4.85
N SER A 235 1.28 -8.48 4.61
CA SER A 235 2.25 -7.38 4.54
C SER A 235 2.02 -6.45 3.34
N GLU A 236 1.28 -6.88 2.32
CA GLU A 236 0.94 -6.07 1.16
C GLU A 236 0.04 -4.90 1.53
N PHE A 237 -0.85 -5.05 2.53
CA PHE A 237 -1.64 -3.96 3.10
C PHE A 237 -0.76 -2.76 3.48
N ASN A 238 0.27 -3.02 4.29
CA ASN A 238 1.21 -2.00 4.74
C ASN A 238 2.08 -1.46 3.59
N ARG A 239 2.56 -2.36 2.72
CA ARG A 239 3.32 -2.00 1.51
C ARG A 239 2.52 -1.10 0.58
N HIS A 240 1.20 -1.24 0.61
CA HIS A 240 0.28 -0.47 -0.19
C HIS A 240 -0.07 0.89 0.39
N GLY A 241 0.19 1.09 1.69
CA GLY A 241 0.00 2.36 2.38
C GLY A 241 -1.47 2.64 2.68
N HIS A 242 -2.26 1.61 2.87
CA HIS A 242 -3.66 1.71 3.27
C HIS A 242 -3.80 2.31 4.68
N ASP A 243 -4.86 3.10 4.88
CA ASP A 243 -5.12 3.75 6.17
C ASP A 243 -5.71 2.74 7.15
N LEU A 244 -4.99 2.48 8.24
CA LEU A 244 -5.39 1.58 9.32
C LEU A 244 -6.71 1.97 9.98
N ASN A 245 -7.15 3.23 9.90
CA ASN A 245 -8.42 3.66 10.50
C ASN A 245 -9.62 3.46 9.57
N ALA A 246 -9.36 3.21 8.30
CA ALA A 246 -10.36 3.05 7.25
C ALA A 246 -10.62 1.59 6.88
N CYS A 247 -9.98 0.65 7.56
CA CYS A 247 -10.11 -0.80 7.40
C CYS A 247 -10.14 -1.45 8.78
N ASP A 248 -10.95 -2.49 8.94
CA ASP A 248 -11.14 -3.18 10.22
C ASP A 248 -10.47 -4.58 10.19
N LEU A 249 -10.39 -5.22 9.02
CA LEU A 249 -9.95 -6.60 8.86
C LEU A 249 -9.16 -6.80 7.57
N ILE A 250 -8.06 -7.55 7.63
CA ILE A 250 -7.37 -8.07 6.44
C ILE A 250 -7.78 -9.52 6.20
N VAL A 251 -8.21 -9.84 4.98
CA VAL A 251 -8.38 -11.22 4.54
C VAL A 251 -7.29 -11.56 3.53
N CYS A 252 -6.47 -12.58 3.81
CA CYS A 252 -5.34 -12.92 2.97
C CYS A 252 -5.14 -14.42 2.74
N TRP A 253 -4.33 -14.77 1.74
CA TRP A 253 -3.89 -16.16 1.56
C TRP A 253 -2.72 -16.52 2.49
N GLN A 254 -1.77 -15.59 2.68
CA GLN A 254 -0.59 -15.79 3.51
C GLN A 254 -0.43 -14.66 4.52
N HIS A 255 -0.41 -14.99 5.81
CA HIS A 255 -0.07 -14.02 6.85
C HIS A 255 1.45 -13.98 7.08
N ASP A 256 2.08 -12.87 6.72
CA ASP A 256 3.52 -12.63 6.85
C ASP A 256 3.86 -11.29 7.54
N TRP A 257 2.90 -10.71 8.26
CA TRP A 257 3.08 -9.47 9.01
C TRP A 257 2.85 -9.69 10.52
N PRO A 258 3.88 -10.10 11.29
CA PRO A 258 3.74 -10.49 12.69
C PRO A 258 3.21 -9.39 13.62
N ASP A 259 3.59 -8.14 13.36
CA ASP A 259 3.16 -6.97 14.14
C ASP A 259 1.98 -6.23 13.49
N CYS A 260 1.08 -6.97 12.81
CA CYS A 260 -0.09 -6.39 12.17
C CYS A 260 -1.03 -5.78 13.23
N PRO A 261 -1.39 -4.50 13.12
CA PRO A 261 -2.26 -3.82 14.07
C PRO A 261 -3.76 -4.07 13.80
N LEU A 262 -4.10 -4.72 12.70
CA LEU A 262 -5.46 -5.12 12.35
C LEU A 262 -5.63 -6.63 12.58
N ASP A 263 -6.87 -7.04 12.79
CA ASP A 263 -7.23 -8.45 12.74
C ASP A 263 -6.95 -9.02 11.33
N VAL A 264 -6.54 -10.29 11.29
CA VAL A 264 -6.22 -10.99 10.03
C VAL A 264 -6.91 -12.34 9.99
N ILE A 265 -7.61 -12.61 8.88
CA ILE A 265 -8.08 -13.94 8.52
C ILE A 265 -7.19 -14.49 7.40
N THR A 266 -6.52 -15.59 7.69
CA THR A 266 -5.75 -16.35 6.69
C THR A 266 -6.61 -17.46 6.09
N LEU A 267 -6.97 -17.34 4.81
CA LEU A 267 -7.83 -18.31 4.13
C LEU A 267 -7.18 -19.68 3.99
N SER A 268 -5.84 -19.77 3.91
CA SER A 268 -5.15 -21.07 3.90
C SER A 268 -5.42 -21.86 5.17
N ASP A 269 -5.47 -21.19 6.31
CA ASP A 269 -5.71 -21.84 7.60
C ASP A 269 -7.20 -22.22 7.71
N LYS A 270 -8.09 -21.33 7.26
CA LYS A 270 -9.54 -21.58 7.28
C LYS A 270 -9.98 -22.74 6.42
N ILE A 271 -9.38 -22.95 5.25
CA ILE A 271 -9.71 -24.14 4.44
C ILE A 271 -9.27 -25.43 5.14
N GLU A 272 -8.14 -25.44 5.84
CA GLU A 272 -7.69 -26.64 6.57
C GLU A 272 -8.55 -26.90 7.82
N GLU A 273 -8.98 -25.84 8.52
CA GLU A 273 -9.96 -25.94 9.61
C GLU A 273 -11.28 -26.57 9.13
N LEU A 274 -11.81 -26.08 8.01
CA LEU A 274 -13.05 -26.55 7.40
C LEU A 274 -12.96 -28.00 6.89
N ARG A 275 -11.83 -28.40 6.31
CA ARG A 275 -11.61 -29.80 5.90
C ARG A 275 -11.65 -30.76 7.08
N HIS A 276 -11.21 -30.33 8.26
CA HIS A 276 -11.16 -31.15 9.46
C HIS A 276 -12.38 -30.96 10.38
N GLY A 277 -13.40 -30.20 9.94
CA GLY A 277 -14.63 -29.98 10.70
C GLY A 277 -14.46 -29.20 12.00
N LYS A 278 -13.40 -28.39 12.13
CA LYS A 278 -13.13 -27.59 13.32
C LYS A 278 -13.57 -26.15 13.08
N ILE A 279 -14.80 -25.79 13.47
CA ILE A 279 -15.13 -24.38 13.74
C ILE A 279 -15.85 -24.30 15.08
N HIS A 280 -15.26 -23.56 16.02
CA HIS A 280 -15.96 -23.05 17.19
C HIS A 280 -16.61 -21.73 16.77
N ALA A 281 -17.95 -21.71 16.86
CA ALA A 281 -18.78 -20.53 16.67
C ALA A 281 -18.60 -19.52 17.81
#